data_AF-A0A520BBQ3-F1
#
_entry.id   AF-A0A520BBQ3-F1
#
_cell.length_a   1.000
_cell.length_b   1.000
_cell.length_c   1.000
_cell.angle_alpha   90.00
_cell.angle_beta   90.00
_cell.angle_gamma   90.00
#
_symmetry.space_group_name_H-M   'P 1'
#
loop_
_entity.id
_entity.type
_entity.pdbx_description
1 polymer ?
#
loop_
_entity_poly.entity_id
_entity_poly.type
_entity_poly.pdbx_seq_one_letter_code
_entity_poly.pdbx_strand_id
1 'polypeptide(L)'
;LDAPVVQHVRPTGRLDCSDGQVLHDWCIQGLGIAWRSTWEVEADVAAGRLCSVLDGFAAPPNGIYAVFARSRHQPLRTRLWVEHLRAAYGRADYWRGGAA
;
A
#
# COMPACT_ATOMS: atom_id res chain seq x y z
N LEU A 1 -13.58 -20.22 17.25
CA LEU A 1 -12.23 -19.66 17.19
C LEU A 1 -12.43 -18.15 17.20
N ASP A 2 -12.07 -17.48 18.29
CA ASP A 2 -12.24 -16.04 18.40
C ASP A 2 -11.39 -15.34 17.33
N ALA A 3 -12.01 -14.43 16.58
CA ALA A 3 -11.28 -13.59 15.65
C ALA A 3 -10.29 -12.72 16.44
N PRO A 4 -9.06 -12.48 15.92
CA PRO A 4 -8.10 -11.61 16.59
C PRO A 4 -8.72 -10.23 16.81
N VAL A 5 -8.67 -9.76 18.06
CA VAL A 5 -9.18 -8.44 18.43
C VAL A 5 -8.26 -7.38 17.83
N VAL A 6 -8.79 -6.58 16.90
CA VAL A 6 -8.08 -5.44 16.32
C VAL A 6 -8.05 -4.31 17.33
N GLN A 7 -6.86 -3.85 17.71
CA GLN A 7 -6.67 -2.70 18.56
C GLN A 7 -6.18 -1.51 17.74
N HIS A 8 -6.94 -0.41 17.77
CA HIS A 8 -6.53 0.85 17.16
C HIS A 8 -5.65 1.63 18.15
N VAL A 9 -4.44 1.94 17.73
CA VAL A 9 -3.50 2.77 18.49
C VAL A 9 -3.20 4.01 17.66
N ARG A 10 -3.31 5.19 18.28
CA ARG A 10 -2.83 6.45 17.69
C ARG A 10 -1.52 6.83 18.38
N PRO A 11 -0.36 6.61 17.73
CA PRO A 11 0.92 7.01 18.30
C PRO A 11 0.98 8.53 18.49
N THR A 12 1.62 8.98 19.57
CA THR A 12 2.01 10.38 19.73
C THR A 12 3.46 10.53 19.27
N GLY A 13 3.76 11.61 18.54
CA GLY A 13 5.07 11.84 17.94
C GLY A 13 5.40 13.31 17.81
N ARG A 14 6.68 13.61 17.54
CA ARG A 14 7.17 14.97 17.31
C ARG A 14 6.82 15.51 15.91
N LEU A 15 6.42 14.61 15.02
CA LEU A 15 6.13 14.87 13.62
C LEU A 15 4.76 14.26 13.31
N ASP A 16 3.90 15.02 12.64
CA ASP A 16 2.61 14.58 12.14
C ASP A 16 2.38 15.20 10.76
N CYS A 17 1.90 14.40 9.81
CA CYS A 17 1.65 14.83 8.44
C CYS A 17 0.65 13.89 7.77
N SER A 18 -0.21 14.44 6.92
CA SER A 18 -1.12 13.66 6.08
C SER A 18 -0.60 13.39 4.66
N ASP A 19 0.60 13.86 4.34
CA ASP A 19 1.24 13.67 3.02
C ASP A 19 2.18 12.46 3.04
N GLY A 20 1.91 11.50 2.15
CA GLY A 20 2.68 10.26 2.08
C GLY A 20 4.13 10.42 1.65
N GLN A 21 4.44 11.40 0.78
CA GLN A 21 5.80 11.65 0.31
C GLN A 21 6.64 12.26 1.42
N VAL A 22 6.08 13.21 2.18
CA VAL A 22 6.75 13.80 3.34
C VAL A 22 7.08 12.73 4.39
N LEU A 23 6.14 11.83 4.67
CA LEU A 23 6.37 10.72 5.60
C LEU A 23 7.47 9.77 5.11
N HIS A 24 7.53 9.48 3.81
CA HIS A 24 8.58 8.67 3.20
C HIS A 24 9.96 9.32 3.34
N ASP A 25 10.08 10.60 2.98
CA ASP A 25 11.32 11.36 3.08
C ASP A 25 11.85 11.41 4.53
N TRP A 26 10.95 11.53 5.51
CA TRP A 26 11.30 11.46 6.92
C TRP A 26 11.84 10.10 7.35
N CYS A 27 11.26 9.00 6.86
CA CYS A 27 11.78 7.66 7.11
C CYS A 27 13.17 7.46 6.49
N ILE A 28 13.38 7.94 5.26
CA ILE A 28 14.70 7.91 4.60
C ILE A 28 15.75 8.68 5.40
N GLN A 29 15.36 9.78 6.05
CA GLN A 29 16.22 10.57 6.94
C GLN A 29 16.37 10.00 8.36
N GLY A 30 15.72 8.88 8.68
CA GLY A 30 15.80 8.26 10.01
C GLY A 30 15.01 8.99 11.10
N LEU A 31 14.01 9.80 10.72
CA LEU A 31 13.21 10.60 11.66
C LEU A 31 12.05 9.82 12.32
N GLY A 32 11.82 8.57 11.91
CA GLY A 32 10.80 7.72 12.50
C GLY A 32 10.36 6.56 11.62
N ILE A 33 9.22 5.97 11.97
CA ILE A 33 8.55 4.89 11.23
C ILE A 33 7.26 5.41 10.59
N ALA A 34 6.92 4.89 9.42
CA ALA A 34 5.67 5.22 8.74
C ALA A 34 5.03 3.94 8.19
N TRP A 35 3.69 3.89 8.20
CA TRP A 35 2.95 2.83 7.54
C TRP A 35 2.80 3.17 6.06
N ARG A 36 3.41 2.35 5.18
CA ARG A 36 3.50 2.60 3.74
C ARG A 36 3.04 1.36 2.97
N SER A 37 2.63 1.57 1.72
CA SER A 37 2.34 0.43 0.85
C SER A 37 3.65 -0.16 0.33
N THR A 38 3.77 -1.49 0.31
CA THR A 38 4.98 -2.19 -0.20
C THR A 38 5.37 -1.69 -1.59
N TRP A 39 4.40 -1.46 -2.48
CA TRP A 39 4.68 -0.96 -3.84
C TRP A 39 5.35 0.41 -3.91
N GLU A 40 5.18 1.26 -2.89
CA GLU A 40 5.81 2.59 -2.84
C GLU A 40 7.26 2.52 -2.39
N VAL A 41 7.59 1.56 -1.51
CA VAL A 41 8.87 1.54 -0.77
C VAL A 41 9.76 0.34 -1.11
N GLU A 42 9.29 -0.59 -1.95
CA GLU A 42 10.02 -1.82 -2.30
C GLU A 42 11.44 -1.53 -2.78
N ALA A 43 11.63 -0.51 -3.63
CA ALA A 43 12.95 -0.15 -4.14
C ALA A 43 13.91 0.32 -3.05
N ASP A 44 13.41 1.06 -2.05
CA ASP A 44 14.21 1.50 -0.92
C ASP A 44 14.51 0.37 0.06
N VAL A 45 13.57 -0.54 0.26
CA VAL A 45 13.75 -1.75 1.08
C VAL A 45 14.77 -2.69 0.44
N ALA A 46 14.64 -2.95 -0.86
CA ALA A 46 15.58 -3.76 -1.63
C ALA A 46 16.99 -3.15 -1.65
N ALA A 47 17.08 -1.82 -1.68
CA ALA A 47 18.36 -1.11 -1.59
C ALA A 47 18.91 -0.98 -0.15
N GLY A 48 18.19 -1.47 0.87
CA GLY A 48 18.58 -1.38 2.27
C GLY A 48 18.52 0.04 2.85
N ARG A 49 17.89 1.00 2.15
CA ARG A 49 17.64 2.37 2.66
C ARG A 49 16.51 2.38 3.68
N LEU A 50 15.52 1.51 3.50
CA LEU A 50 14.45 1.26 4.47
C LEU A 50 14.46 -0.21 4.90
N CYS A 51 13.83 -0.50 6.03
CA CYS A 51 13.55 -1.86 6.47
C CYS A 51 12.12 -1.97 6.98
N SER A 52 11.52 -3.16 6.83
CA SER A 52 10.21 -3.44 7.42
C SER A 52 10.37 -3.64 8.93
N VAL A 53 9.37 -3.16 9.68
CA VAL A 53 9.29 -3.31 11.13
C VAL A 53 7.86 -3.63 11.51
N LEU A 54 7.68 -4.24 12.69
CA LEU A 54 6.36 -4.60 13.21
C LEU A 54 5.56 -5.53 12.29
N ASP A 55 6.22 -6.42 11.53
CA ASP A 55 5.55 -7.34 10.59
C ASP A 55 4.47 -8.22 11.26
N GLY A 56 4.65 -8.56 12.54
CA GLY A 56 3.66 -9.29 13.35
C GLY A 56 2.37 -8.51 13.65
N PHE A 57 2.36 -7.21 13.38
CA PHE A 57 1.21 -6.30 13.52
C PHE A 57 0.72 -5.78 12.17
N ALA A 58 1.20 -6.36 11.06
CA ALA A 58 0.79 -5.94 9.73
C ALA A 58 -0.73 -6.06 9.56
N ALA A 59 -1.33 -5.01 8.99
CA ALA A 59 -2.73 -5.06 8.63
C ALA A 59 -2.96 -6.18 7.58
N PRO A 60 -4.16 -6.78 7.55
CA PRO A 60 -4.53 -7.69 6.48
C PRO A 60 -4.28 -7.05 5.10
N PRO A 61 -3.97 -7.85 4.06
CA PRO A 61 -3.73 -7.32 2.73
C PRO A 61 -4.91 -6.47 2.24
N ASN A 62 -4.64 -5.18 1.99
CA ASN A 62 -5.61 -4.25 1.44
C ASN A 62 -5.55 -4.31 -0.09
N GLY A 63 -6.67 -4.60 -0.74
CA GLY A 63 -6.75 -4.64 -2.20
C GLY A 63 -6.78 -3.24 -2.83
N ILE A 64 -6.40 -3.17 -4.12
CA ILE A 64 -6.64 -2.00 -4.97
C ILE A 64 -7.96 -2.24 -5.72
N TYR A 65 -8.87 -1.28 -5.66
CA TYR A 65 -10.22 -1.41 -6.21
C TYR A 65 -10.49 -0.36 -7.28
N ALA A 66 -11.04 -0.81 -8.42
CA ALA A 66 -11.64 0.09 -9.40
C ALA A 66 -13.09 0.39 -9.00
N VAL A 67 -13.39 1.64 -8.66
CA VAL A 67 -14.73 2.08 -8.24
C VAL A 67 -15.39 2.86 -9.38
N PHE A 68 -16.65 2.54 -9.67
CA PHE A 68 -17.44 3.21 -10.71
C PHE A 68 -18.88 3.39 -10.25
N ALA A 69 -19.53 4.45 -10.74
CA ALA A 69 -20.92 4.73 -10.42
C ALA A 69 -21.82 3.57 -10.88
N ARG A 70 -22.82 3.23 -10.05
CA ARG A 70 -23.81 2.21 -10.40
C ARG A 70 -24.60 2.68 -11.61
N SER A 71 -24.50 1.96 -12.72
CA SER A 71 -25.31 2.20 -13.92
C SER A 71 -25.99 0.90 -14.35
N ARG A 72 -27.12 1.01 -15.06
CA ARG A 72 -27.85 -0.18 -15.56
C ARG A 72 -27.01 -1.02 -16.53
N HIS A 73 -26.09 -0.39 -17.26
CA HIS A 73 -25.16 -1.06 -18.18
C HIS A 73 -23.79 -0.42 -18.07
N GLN A 74 -22.78 -1.19 -17.66
CA GLN A 74 -21.40 -0.72 -17.68
C GLN A 74 -20.91 -0.59 -19.14
N PRO A 75 -20.43 0.58 -19.58
CA PRO A 75 -19.90 0.72 -20.94
C PRO A 75 -18.79 -0.28 -21.24
N LEU A 76 -18.81 -0.90 -22.42
CA LEU A 76 -17.82 -1.91 -22.83
C LEU A 76 -16.38 -1.42 -22.67
N ARG A 77 -16.10 -0.17 -23.02
CA ARG A 77 -14.78 0.47 -22.85
C ARG A 77 -14.28 0.43 -21.41
N THR A 78 -15.15 0.67 -20.42
CA THR A 78 -14.79 0.68 -19.01
C THR A 78 -14.49 -0.74 -18.54
N ARG A 79 -15.32 -1.71 -18.95
CA ARG A 79 -15.09 -3.13 -18.64
C ARG A 79 -13.75 -3.61 -19.19
N LEU A 80 -13.47 -3.34 -20.47
CA LEU A 80 -12.21 -3.75 -21.11
C LEU A 80 -11.00 -3.05 -20.49
N TRP A 81 -11.13 -1.78 -20.10
CA TRP A 81 -10.07 -1.07 -19.39
C TRP A 81 -9.78 -1.68 -18.02
N VAL A 82 -10.82 -1.96 -17.22
CA VAL A 82 -10.66 -2.61 -15.91
C VAL A 82 -10.03 -4.00 -16.05
N GLU A 83 -10.42 -4.76 -17.08
CA GLU A 83 -9.82 -6.06 -17.36
C GLU A 83 -8.33 -5.93 -17.69
N HIS A 84 -7.96 -4.94 -18.51
CA HIS A 84 -6.56 -4.66 -18.82
C HIS A 84 -5.75 -4.32 -17.56
N LEU A 85 -6.28 -3.44 -16.69
CA LEU A 85 -5.65 -3.11 -15.41
C LEU A 85 -5.51 -4.34 -14.50
N ARG A 86 -6.55 -5.18 -14.41
CA ARG A 86 -6.49 -6.42 -13.64
C ARG A 86 -5.41 -7.36 -14.17
N ALA A 87 -5.30 -7.51 -15.49
CA ALA A 87 -4.27 -8.36 -16.09
C ALA A 87 -2.85 -7.85 -15.83
N ALA A 88 -2.66 -6.52 -15.85
CA ALA A 88 -1.37 -5.89 -15.59
C ALA A 88 -0.99 -5.96 -14.10
N TYR A 89 -1.85 -5.48 -13.21
CA TYR A 89 -1.54 -5.24 -11.80
C TYR A 89 -2.01 -6.34 -10.84
N GLY A 90 -2.87 -7.25 -11.30
CA GLY A 90 -3.51 -8.27 -10.46
C GLY A 90 -2.62 -9.48 -10.16
N ARG A 91 -1.42 -9.55 -10.73
CA ARG A 91 -0.47 -10.63 -10.42
C ARG A 91 0.12 -10.43 -9.03
N ALA A 92 0.17 -11.49 -8.23
CA ALA A 92 0.67 -11.43 -6.85
C ALA A 92 2.16 -11.01 -6.74
N ASP A 93 2.93 -11.21 -7.81
CA ASP A 93 4.35 -10.87 -7.90
C ASP A 93 4.61 -9.51 -8.53
N TYR A 94 3.60 -8.83 -9.10
CA TYR A 94 3.79 -7.57 -9.82
C TYR A 94 4.55 -6.53 -9.00
N TRP A 95 4.16 -6.36 -7.73
CA TRP A 95 4.73 -5.35 -6.84
C TRP A 95 6.06 -5.75 -6.22
N ARG A 96 6.47 -7.01 -6.35
CA ARG A 96 7.73 -7.54 -5.82
C ARG A 96 8.90 -7.42 -6.82
N GLY A 97 8.62 -6.99 -8.06
CA GLY A 97 9.55 -7.06 -9.19
C GLY A 97 10.03 -5.73 -9.75
N GLY A 98 9.81 -4.60 -9.07
CA GLY A 98 10.18 -3.25 -9.55
C GLY A 98 11.68 -2.93 -9.57
N ALA A 99 12.55 -3.94 -9.55
CA ALA A 99 13.98 -3.80 -9.80
C ALA A 99 14.26 -4.15 -11.27
N ALA A 100 14.06 -3.17 -12.16
CA ALA A 100 14.66 -3.14 -13.48
C ALA A 100 15.13 -1.71 -13.76
#